data_AF-A0A955VD40-F1
#
_entry.id   AF-A0A955VD40-F1
#
_cell.length_a   1.000
_cell.length_b   1.000
_cell.length_c   1.000
_cell.angle_alpha   90.00
_cell.angle_beta   90.00
_cell.angle_gamma   90.00
#
_symmetry.space_group_name_H-M   'P 1'
#
loop_
_entity.id
_entity.type
_entity.pdbx_description
1 polymer ?
#
loop_
_entity_poly.entity_id
_entity_poly.type
_entity_poly.pdbx_seq_one_letter_code
_entity_poly.pdbx_strand_id
1 'polypeptide(L)'
;PEGDCYGRHSQPNWGSLDPTIDDDPQHLGDDVDGAGPEAIIAYELEAGDYRVGVHVWDDHAYGPSVPTIRIVVFGEVVRELVGEPLYDADLWEVGTITWPEGTVSAYDGPVIHEYPLPWAEPTR
;
A
#
# COMPACT_ATOMS: atom_id res chain seq x y z
N PRO A 1 -0.78 -3.46 9.96
CA PRO A 1 -0.49 -4.77 10.55
C PRO A 1 0.97 -5.19 10.40
N GLU A 2 1.43 -6.23 11.10
CA GLU A 2 2.83 -6.74 11.01
C GLU A 2 3.21 -7.18 9.59
N GLY A 3 2.25 -7.60 8.77
CA GLY A 3 2.48 -7.96 7.38
C GLY A 3 2.32 -6.82 6.38
N ASP A 4 2.11 -5.56 6.77
CA ASP A 4 1.92 -4.49 5.77
C ASP A 4 3.25 -3.88 5.35
N CYS A 5 3.41 -3.61 4.05
CA CYS A 5 4.54 -2.85 3.51
C CYS A 5 4.13 -1.39 3.33
N TYR A 6 4.79 -0.47 4.03
CA TYR A 6 4.56 0.98 3.96
C TYR A 6 5.78 1.73 4.49
N GLY A 7 5.82 3.06 4.40
CA GLY A 7 7.04 3.85 4.68
C GLY A 7 7.76 3.57 6.02
N ARG A 8 7.06 3.25 7.12
CA ARG A 8 7.71 2.90 8.42
C ARG A 8 7.90 1.40 8.65
N HIS A 9 7.41 0.56 7.76
CA HIS A 9 7.62 -0.88 7.74
C HIS A 9 7.91 -1.29 6.29
N SER A 10 9.09 -0.90 5.83
CA SER A 10 9.41 -0.84 4.40
C SER A 10 9.75 -2.18 3.78
N GLN A 11 10.06 -3.21 4.57
CA GLN A 11 10.43 -4.55 4.12
C GLN A 11 9.88 -5.62 5.09
N PRO A 12 8.55 -5.80 5.18
CA PRO A 12 7.96 -6.91 5.92
C PRO A 12 8.39 -8.24 5.30
N ASN A 13 8.58 -9.27 6.13
CA ASN A 13 8.75 -10.62 5.61
C ASN A 13 7.38 -11.20 5.21
N TRP A 14 7.20 -11.55 3.93
CA TRP A 14 5.96 -12.08 3.37
C TRP A 14 6.00 -13.57 3.06
N GLY A 15 7.20 -14.15 2.93
CA GLY A 15 7.36 -15.54 2.55
C GLY A 15 8.43 -16.24 3.37
N SER A 16 9.52 -16.58 2.72
CA SER A 16 10.59 -17.37 3.28
C SER A 16 11.49 -16.54 4.20
N LEU A 17 12.09 -17.21 5.19
CA LEU A 17 13.17 -16.62 5.99
C LEU A 17 14.54 -16.79 5.33
N ASP A 18 14.59 -17.27 4.07
CA ASP A 18 15.82 -17.42 3.31
C ASP A 18 16.17 -16.07 2.67
N PRO A 19 17.18 -15.35 3.16
CA PRO A 19 17.50 -14.00 2.66
C PRO A 19 18.05 -13.98 1.23
N THR A 20 18.14 -15.15 0.58
CA THR A 20 18.55 -15.28 -0.82
C THR A 20 17.38 -15.28 -1.81
N ILE A 21 16.14 -15.36 -1.31
CA ILE A 21 14.90 -15.25 -2.08
C ILE A 21 14.37 -13.82 -1.91
N ASP A 22 13.97 -13.17 -3.00
CA ASP A 22 13.46 -11.78 -3.00
C ASP A 22 11.92 -11.76 -3.05
N ASP A 23 11.31 -12.45 -2.07
CA ASP A 23 9.87 -12.65 -1.91
C ASP A 23 9.21 -11.61 -0.99
N ASP A 24 10.00 -10.68 -0.45
CA ASP A 24 9.55 -9.59 0.42
C ASP A 24 9.32 -8.29 -0.36
N PRO A 25 8.20 -7.58 -0.15
CA PRO A 25 7.96 -6.30 -0.80
C PRO A 25 8.84 -5.22 -0.20
N GLN A 26 9.22 -4.25 -1.03
CA GLN A 26 10.09 -3.15 -0.65
C GLN A 26 9.42 -1.82 -0.95
N HIS A 27 9.24 -1.00 0.07
CA HIS A 27 8.90 0.42 -0.10
C HIS A 27 10.16 1.18 -0.52
N LEU A 28 10.08 1.88 -1.64
CA LEU A 28 11.25 2.53 -2.25
C LEU A 28 11.59 3.91 -1.69
N GLY A 29 10.85 4.41 -0.70
CA GLY A 29 11.26 5.58 0.10
C GLY A 29 11.61 6.82 -0.72
N ASP A 30 10.94 7.03 -1.86
CA ASP A 30 11.26 8.11 -2.79
C ASP A 30 10.80 9.50 -2.28
N ASP A 31 10.00 9.55 -1.21
CA ASP A 31 9.54 10.79 -0.60
C ASP A 31 9.32 10.64 0.92
N VAL A 32 10.10 11.39 1.71
CA VAL A 32 10.03 11.40 3.18
C VAL A 32 9.21 12.56 3.74
N ASP A 33 8.80 13.52 2.90
CA ASP A 33 8.00 14.68 3.28
C ASP A 33 6.55 14.64 2.75
N GLY A 34 6.20 13.59 1.99
CA GLY A 34 4.84 13.22 1.60
C GLY A 34 4.38 13.81 0.26
N ALA A 35 5.25 14.54 -0.44
CA ALA A 35 4.92 15.26 -1.67
C ALA A 35 5.31 14.50 -2.96
N GLY A 36 4.98 13.22 -3.05
CA GLY A 36 5.41 12.39 -4.17
C GLY A 36 4.78 11.00 -4.19
N PRO A 37 4.84 10.30 -5.34
CA PRO A 37 4.36 8.93 -5.43
C PRO A 37 5.19 8.00 -4.54
N GLU A 38 4.53 7.31 -3.60
CA GLU A 38 5.15 6.17 -2.92
C GLU A 38 5.11 4.94 -3.82
N ALA A 39 6.22 4.20 -3.88
CA ALA A 39 6.34 2.98 -4.67
C ALA A 39 6.64 1.78 -3.77
N ILE A 40 5.90 0.69 -3.99
CA ILE A 40 6.17 -0.62 -3.41
C ILE A 40 6.49 -1.57 -4.57
N ILE A 41 7.58 -2.31 -4.44
CA ILE A 41 8.03 -3.30 -5.43
C ILE A 41 8.16 -4.68 -4.79
N ALA A 42 7.92 -5.74 -5.56
CA ALA A 42 8.17 -7.12 -5.16
C ALA A 42 8.52 -7.94 -6.40
N TYR A 43 9.45 -8.89 -6.29
CA TYR A 43 10.01 -9.60 -7.44
C TYR A 43 9.63 -11.08 -7.47
N GLU A 44 9.85 -11.80 -6.37
CA GLU A 44 9.65 -13.25 -6.28
C GLU A 44 8.52 -13.61 -5.31
N LEU A 45 7.39 -12.88 -5.38
CA LEU A 45 6.22 -13.14 -4.53
C LEU A 45 5.78 -14.62 -4.60
N GLU A 46 5.42 -15.17 -3.44
CA GLU A 46 4.75 -16.46 -3.35
C GLU A 46 3.36 -16.40 -4.02
N ALA A 47 2.85 -17.56 -4.45
CA ALA A 47 1.50 -17.62 -5.01
C ALA A 47 0.46 -17.29 -3.92
N GLY A 48 -0.44 -16.35 -4.21
CA GLY A 48 -1.39 -15.86 -3.21
C GLY A 48 -2.13 -14.60 -3.62
N ASP A 49 -2.93 -14.11 -2.67
CA ASP A 49 -3.75 -12.91 -2.82
C ASP A 49 -3.17 -11.77 -1.97
N TYR A 50 -2.85 -10.65 -2.62
CA TYR A 50 -2.23 -9.48 -2.01
C TYR A 50 -3.17 -8.29 -2.08
N ARG A 51 -3.55 -7.75 -0.92
CA ARG A 51 -4.44 -6.59 -0.82
C ARG A 51 -3.65 -5.30 -1.01
N VAL A 52 -4.21 -4.39 -1.79
CA VAL A 52 -3.63 -3.07 -2.05
C VAL A 52 -4.57 -2.02 -1.47
N GLY A 53 -4.01 -1.05 -0.76
CA GLY A 53 -4.74 0.08 -0.22
C GLY A 53 -3.88 1.34 -0.14
N VAL A 54 -4.53 2.49 -0.03
CA VAL A 54 -3.91 3.79 0.21
C VAL A 54 -4.42 4.31 1.55
N HIS A 55 -3.49 4.59 2.45
CA HIS A 55 -3.79 5.05 3.79
C HIS A 55 -3.22 6.45 4.01
N VAL A 56 -4.07 7.39 4.45
CA VAL A 56 -3.63 8.72 4.87
C VAL A 56 -3.45 8.69 6.38
N TRP A 57 -2.23 8.88 6.86
CA TRP A 57 -1.94 8.89 8.29
C TRP A 57 -2.35 10.20 8.97
N ASP A 58 -1.95 11.34 8.38
CA ASP A 58 -2.13 12.70 8.91
C ASP A 58 -2.04 13.65 7.71
N ASP A 59 -3.05 14.49 7.51
CA ASP A 59 -3.15 15.47 6.44
C ASP A 59 -2.38 16.77 6.75
N HIS A 60 -1.80 16.87 7.94
CA HIS A 60 -1.06 18.01 8.48
C HIS A 60 -1.81 19.34 8.36
N ALA A 61 -3.14 19.29 8.49
CA ALA A 61 -4.07 20.40 8.31
C ALA A 61 -4.06 21.03 6.90
N TYR A 62 -3.52 20.34 5.89
CA TYR A 62 -3.61 20.75 4.49
C TYR A 62 -4.94 20.35 3.84
N GLY A 63 -5.74 19.54 4.52
CA GLY A 63 -7.02 19.03 4.03
C GLY A 63 -6.85 17.75 3.21
N PRO A 64 -7.95 17.25 2.61
CA PRO A 64 -7.96 15.91 2.06
C PRO A 64 -7.04 15.75 0.84
N SER A 65 -6.42 14.58 0.75
CA SER A 65 -5.62 14.17 -0.41
C SER A 65 -6.44 13.31 -1.36
N VAL A 66 -6.30 13.53 -2.67
CA VAL A 66 -6.95 12.70 -3.68
C VAL A 66 -5.91 11.74 -4.26
N PRO A 67 -5.91 10.45 -3.86
CA PRO A 67 -4.88 9.52 -4.26
C PRO A 67 -5.07 9.06 -5.71
N THR A 68 -3.95 8.78 -6.38
CA THR A 68 -3.92 8.05 -7.64
C THR A 68 -3.04 6.81 -7.45
N ILE A 69 -3.57 5.63 -7.77
CA ILE A 69 -2.84 4.36 -7.69
C ILE A 69 -2.57 3.84 -9.10
N ARG A 70 -1.37 3.34 -9.33
CA ARG A 70 -0.99 2.60 -10.54
C ARG A 70 -0.41 1.26 -10.13
N ILE A 71 -1.00 0.17 -10.64
CA ILE A 71 -0.51 -1.19 -10.43
C ILE A 71 0.11 -1.66 -11.73
N VAL A 72 1.38 -2.06 -11.64
CA VAL A 72 2.19 -2.53 -12.76
C VAL A 72 2.57 -3.98 -12.50
N VAL A 73 2.26 -4.86 -13.44
CA VAL A 73 2.64 -6.28 -13.38
C VAL A 73 3.39 -6.62 -14.66
N PHE A 74 4.56 -7.25 -14.53
CA PHE A 74 5.46 -7.58 -15.64
C PHE A 74 5.76 -6.39 -16.59
N GLY A 75 5.83 -5.17 -16.03
CA GLY A 75 6.11 -3.94 -16.78
C GLY A 75 4.90 -3.33 -17.48
N GLU A 76 3.72 -3.93 -17.40
CA GLU A 76 2.48 -3.40 -17.98
C GLU A 76 1.57 -2.81 -16.89
N VAL A 77 0.96 -1.65 -17.17
CA VAL A 77 -0.05 -1.06 -16.28
C VAL A 77 -1.32 -1.90 -16.38
N VAL A 78 -1.57 -2.74 -15.38
CA VAL A 78 -2.78 -3.56 -15.30
C VAL A 78 -3.96 -2.80 -14.69
N ARG A 79 -3.68 -1.76 -13.91
CA ARG A 79 -4.70 -0.90 -13.31
C ARG A 79 -4.18 0.49 -13.01
N GLU A 80 -5.01 1.49 -13.26
CA GLU A 80 -4.80 2.87 -12.80
C GLU A 80 -6.15 3.42 -12.34
N LEU A 81 -6.20 3.97 -11.12
CA LEU A 81 -7.44 4.46 -10.51
C LEU A 81 -7.18 5.76 -9.76
N VAL A 82 -8.17 6.64 -9.78
CA VAL A 82 -8.24 7.83 -8.92
C VAL A 82 -9.26 7.55 -7.83
N GLY A 83 -8.86 7.75 -6.58
CA GLY A 83 -9.73 7.55 -5.42
C GLY A 83 -10.60 8.79 -5.12
N GLU A 84 -11.48 8.62 -4.14
CA GLU A 84 -12.18 9.73 -3.49
C GLU A 84 -11.21 10.51 -2.57
N PRO A 85 -11.54 11.74 -2.15
CA PRO A 85 -10.75 12.47 -1.16
C PRO A 85 -10.63 11.69 0.16
N LEU A 86 -9.40 11.53 0.64
CA LEU A 86 -9.07 10.86 1.90
C LEU A 86 -8.61 11.87 2.95
N TYR A 87 -9.09 11.69 4.17
CA TYR A 87 -8.78 12.49 5.36
C TYR A 87 -7.87 11.73 6.33
N ASP A 88 -7.54 12.35 7.46
CA ASP A 88 -6.80 11.73 8.56
C ASP A 88 -7.33 10.35 8.93
N ALA A 89 -6.41 9.39 8.97
CA ALA A 89 -6.68 7.99 9.27
C ALA A 89 -7.71 7.33 8.32
N ASP A 90 -7.89 7.83 7.09
CA ASP A 90 -8.69 7.12 6.09
C ASP A 90 -7.86 6.03 5.40
N LEU A 91 -8.46 4.86 5.23
CA LEU A 91 -7.97 3.80 4.35
C LEU A 91 -8.91 3.63 3.17
N TRP A 92 -8.38 3.84 1.97
CA TRP A 92 -9.00 3.39 0.73
C TRP A 92 -8.43 2.04 0.31
N GLU A 93 -9.26 1.01 0.35
CA GLU A 93 -8.90 -0.28 -0.22
C GLU A 93 -9.13 -0.27 -1.74
N VAL A 94 -8.09 -0.60 -2.50
CA VAL A 94 -8.09 -0.54 -3.96
C VAL A 94 -8.57 -1.86 -4.56
N GLY A 95 -8.12 -2.98 -4.00
CA GLY A 95 -8.38 -4.29 -4.56
C GLY A 95 -7.41 -5.37 -4.10
N THR A 96 -7.42 -6.49 -4.82
CA THR A 96 -6.55 -7.64 -4.56
C THR A 96 -5.87 -8.09 -5.84
N ILE A 97 -4.55 -8.25 -5.77
CA ILE A 97 -3.72 -8.86 -6.80
C ILE A 97 -3.66 -10.36 -6.51
N THR A 98 -4.11 -11.17 -7.47
CA THR A 98 -3.91 -12.63 -7.43
C THR A 98 -2.63 -12.97 -8.19
N TRP A 99 -1.70 -13.64 -7.52
CA TRP A 99 -0.37 -13.97 -8.03
C TRP A 99 -0.18 -15.50 -8.13
N PRO A 100 0.46 -16.01 -9.20
CA PRO A 100 1.23 -15.32 -10.24
C PRO A 100 0.43 -14.86 -11.46
N GLU A 101 -0.90 -14.98 -11.44
CA GLU A 101 -1.76 -14.60 -12.57
C GLU A 101 -1.65 -13.11 -12.93
N GLY A 102 -1.29 -12.26 -11.96
CA GLY A 102 -1.11 -10.83 -12.16
C GLY A 102 -2.42 -10.07 -12.34
N THR A 103 -3.55 -10.70 -12.02
CA THR A 103 -4.87 -10.12 -12.20
C THR A 103 -5.28 -9.30 -10.97
N VAL A 104 -5.86 -8.12 -11.21
CA VAL A 104 -6.34 -7.24 -10.13
C VAL A 104 -7.86 -7.24 -10.07
N SER A 105 -8.40 -7.79 -8.98
CA SER A 105 -9.82 -7.65 -8.63
C SER A 105 -10.06 -6.31 -7.94
N ALA A 106 -11.16 -5.64 -8.30
CA ALA A 106 -11.54 -4.37 -7.69
C ALA A 106 -12.13 -4.60 -6.29
N TYR A 107 -11.87 -3.68 -5.36
CA TYR A 107 -12.71 -3.53 -4.18
C TYR A 107 -13.49 -2.22 -4.28
N ASP A 108 -14.81 -2.31 -4.43
CA ASP A 108 -15.71 -1.16 -4.54
C ASP A 108 -16.40 -0.85 -3.20
N GLY A 109 -15.79 -1.25 -2.08
CA GLY A 109 -16.30 -0.92 -0.76
C GLY A 109 -16.06 0.55 -0.38
N PRO A 110 -16.65 1.01 0.73
CA PRO A 110 -16.45 2.38 1.18
C PRO A 110 -15.01 2.60 1.65
N VAL A 111 -14.60 3.87 1.65
CA VAL A 111 -13.43 4.31 2.43
C VAL A 111 -13.67 3.97 3.89
N ILE A 112 -12.65 3.39 4.53
CA ILE A 112 -12.69 3.07 5.95
C ILE A 112 -12.13 4.28 6.69
N HIS A 113 -13.01 5.00 7.36
CA HIS A 113 -12.64 6.14 8.20
C HIS A 113 -12.10 5.67 9.55
N GLU A 114 -11.23 6.48 10.16
CA GLU A 114 -10.62 6.20 11.47
C GLU A 114 -9.93 4.82 11.49
N TYR A 115 -9.27 4.45 10.39
CA TYR A 115 -8.58 3.19 10.25
C TYR A 115 -7.53 3.04 11.37
N PRO A 116 -7.47 1.88 12.05
CA PRO A 116 -6.61 1.71 13.21
C PRO A 116 -5.14 1.92 12.86
N LEU A 117 -4.54 2.91 13.50
CA LEU A 117 -3.13 3.20 13.44
C LEU A 117 -2.37 2.17 14.28
N PRO A 118 -1.61 1.22 13.68
CA PRO A 118 -1.06 0.07 14.42
C PRO A 118 -0.01 0.47 15.48
N TRP A 119 0.42 1.73 15.48
CA TRP A 119 1.49 2.29 16.32
C TRP A 119 1.19 3.76 16.66
N ALA A 120 -0.07 4.09 16.95
CA ALA A 120 -0.38 5.39 17.53
C ALA A 120 0.56 5.66 18.73
N GLU A 121 1.50 6.59 18.55
CA GLU A 121 2.31 7.13 19.63
C GLU A 121 1.35 7.56 20.76
N PRO A 122 1.68 7.34 22.04
CA PRO A 122 0.90 7.93 23.11
C PRO A 122 0.88 9.45 22.86
N THR A 123 -0.34 9.98 22.70
CA THR A 123 -0.60 11.42 22.60
C THR A 123 0.28 12.16 23.61
N ARG A 124 1.09 13.09 23.12
CA ARG A 124 1.97 13.93 23.94
C ARG A 124 1.18 14.84 24.87
#